data_AF-C1DVR8-F1
#
_entry.id   AF-C1DVR8-F1
#
_cell.length_a   1.000
_cell.length_b   1.000
_cell.length_c   1.000
_cell.angle_alpha   90.00
_cell.angle_beta   90.00
_cell.angle_gamma   90.00
#
_symmetry.space_group_name_H-M   'P 1'
#
loop_
_entity.id
_entity.type
_entity.pdbx_description
1 polymer ?
#
loop_
_entity_poly.entity_id
_entity_poly.type
_entity_poly.pdbx_seq_one_letter_code
_entity_poly.pdbx_strand_id
1 'polypeptide(L)'
;MYLHRKEPLKMSDKIQFSDWTYRYRLIDMKDIPCRELVASPNITDKLLAGLCKIEDPKFYVENVIKEIKKANPKDRKELFTLFLEISKIRNNIEEEIRSYITQEDFEMPITIEWTREEIESYPVLRDVLKIGKEEGLIEGLRQSVIDAIEFKFGYVGEDVREKVNQISDVNQLKELHRKVVLANSLNDII
;
A
#
# COMPACT_ATOMS: atom_id res chain seq x y z
N MET A 1 -6.29 3.56 -16.36
CA MET A 1 -6.86 4.72 -17.07
C MET A 1 -7.35 5.69 -16.01
N TYR A 2 -6.46 6.56 -15.53
CA TYR A 2 -6.72 7.40 -14.36
C TYR A 2 -7.39 8.70 -14.80
N LEU A 3 -8.56 9.00 -14.22
CA LEU A 3 -9.34 10.19 -14.52
C LEU A 3 -8.60 11.44 -14.00
N HIS A 4 -7.73 11.94 -14.87
CA HIS A 4 -7.07 13.22 -14.75
C HIS A 4 -8.09 14.36 -14.64
N ARG A 5 -7.70 15.38 -13.90
CA ARG A 5 -8.24 16.75 -13.74
C ARG A 5 -8.81 17.49 -14.97
N LYS A 6 -8.95 16.89 -16.15
CA LYS A 6 -9.01 17.63 -17.42
C LYS A 6 -10.39 17.88 -18.00
N GLU A 7 -11.40 17.08 -17.68
CA GLU A 7 -12.70 17.25 -18.33
C GLU A 7 -13.70 18.01 -17.45
N PRO A 8 -14.28 19.11 -17.94
CA PRO A 8 -15.32 19.84 -17.23
C PRO A 8 -16.57 18.96 -17.06
N LEU A 9 -17.42 19.29 -16.08
CA LEU A 9 -18.71 18.63 -15.90
C LEU A 9 -19.48 18.62 -17.23
N LYS A 10 -19.79 17.42 -17.73
CA LYS A 10 -20.52 17.22 -19.00
C LYS A 10 -22.05 17.15 -18.81
N MET A 11 -22.52 17.10 -17.57
CA MET A 11 -23.94 17.01 -17.25
C MET A 11 -24.62 18.35 -17.54
N SER A 12 -25.81 18.30 -18.14
CA SER A 12 -26.69 19.48 -18.29
C SER A 12 -27.10 20.00 -16.91
N ASP A 13 -27.34 21.30 -16.77
CA ASP A 13 -27.93 21.94 -15.57
C ASP A 13 -29.47 22.00 -15.61
N LYS A 14 -30.04 21.39 -16.65
CA LYS A 14 -31.47 21.32 -16.88
C LYS A 14 -31.90 20.00 -17.51
N ILE A 15 -33.12 19.60 -17.21
CA ILE A 15 -33.83 18.51 -17.88
C ILE A 15 -35.06 19.13 -18.56
N GLN A 16 -35.22 18.88 -19.86
CA GLN A 16 -36.27 19.46 -20.69
C GLN A 16 -37.23 18.38 -21.17
N PHE A 17 -38.52 18.58 -20.90
CA PHE A 17 -39.65 17.77 -21.37
C PHE A 17 -40.50 18.58 -22.36
N SER A 18 -41.54 17.97 -22.94
CA SER A 18 -42.45 18.63 -23.90
C SER A 18 -43.04 19.93 -23.34
N ASP A 19 -43.46 19.91 -22.07
CA ASP A 19 -44.24 21.01 -21.48
C ASP A 19 -43.58 21.65 -20.24
N TRP A 20 -42.44 21.12 -19.78
CA TRP A 20 -41.79 21.54 -18.54
C TRP A 20 -40.27 21.55 -18.66
N THR A 21 -39.61 22.49 -17.97
CA THR A 21 -38.15 22.53 -17.83
C THR A 21 -37.78 22.58 -16.34
N TYR A 22 -37.03 21.59 -15.88
CA TYR A 22 -36.44 21.57 -14.54
C TYR A 22 -35.01 22.09 -14.62
N ARG A 23 -34.67 23.06 -13.77
CA ARG A 23 -33.30 23.59 -13.62
C ARG A 23 -32.76 23.20 -12.25
N TYR A 24 -31.48 22.83 -12.21
CA TYR A 24 -30.77 22.50 -10.98
C TYR A 24 -29.37 23.07 -11.02
N ARG A 25 -28.80 23.29 -9.83
CA ARG A 25 -27.41 23.72 -9.72
C ARG A 25 -26.51 22.49 -9.75
N LEU A 26 -25.56 22.48 -10.67
CA LEU A 26 -24.46 21.54 -10.65
C LEU A 26 -23.40 22.01 -9.66
N ILE A 27 -22.98 21.11 -8.77
CA ILE A 27 -21.90 21.33 -7.82
C ILE A 27 -20.88 20.23 -8.07
N ASP A 28 -19.64 20.59 -8.41
CA ASP A 28 -18.55 19.61 -8.46
C ASP A 28 -18.13 19.28 -7.03
N MET A 29 -18.30 18.03 -6.64
CA MET A 29 -17.90 17.55 -5.33
C MET A 29 -16.39 17.78 -5.08
N LYS A 30 -15.56 17.81 -6.13
CA LYS A 30 -14.11 18.10 -6.04
C LYS A 30 -13.77 19.48 -5.50
N ASP A 31 -14.71 20.43 -5.57
CA ASP A 31 -14.49 21.81 -5.14
C ASP A 31 -15.01 22.07 -3.72
N ILE A 32 -15.73 21.11 -3.14
CA ILE A 32 -16.27 21.22 -1.79
C ILE A 32 -15.15 21.00 -0.76
N PRO A 33 -14.89 21.96 0.16
CA PRO A 33 -13.94 21.74 1.25
C PRO A 33 -14.43 20.64 2.20
N CYS A 34 -13.65 19.58 2.42
CA CYS A 34 -14.12 18.43 3.22
C CYS A 34 -13.84 18.52 4.73
N ARG A 35 -13.47 19.69 5.27
CA ARG A 35 -13.02 19.80 6.68
C ARG A 35 -14.04 19.21 7.68
N GLU A 36 -15.33 19.44 7.43
CA GLU A 36 -16.42 18.93 8.27
C GLU A 36 -16.53 17.40 8.21
N LEU A 37 -16.43 16.81 7.02
CA LEU A 37 -16.51 15.36 6.83
C LEU A 37 -15.28 14.65 7.41
N VAL A 38 -14.08 15.21 7.25
CA VAL A 38 -12.84 14.67 7.84
C VAL A 38 -12.88 14.70 9.37
N ALA A 39 -13.48 15.75 9.95
CA ALA A 39 -13.61 15.91 11.40
C ALA A 39 -14.80 15.14 12.00
N SER A 40 -15.68 14.55 11.17
CA SER A 40 -16.87 13.85 11.65
C SER A 40 -16.50 12.66 12.55
N PRO A 41 -17.23 12.42 13.65
CA PRO A 41 -17.06 11.21 14.45
C PRO A 41 -17.46 9.94 13.68
N ASN A 42 -18.29 10.05 12.64
CA ASN A 42 -18.73 8.91 11.84
C ASN A 42 -17.65 8.53 10.80
N ILE A 43 -17.23 7.26 10.79
CA ILE A 43 -16.24 6.76 9.84
C ILE A 43 -16.72 6.82 8.38
N THR A 44 -18.01 6.64 8.12
CA THR A 44 -18.58 6.74 6.78
C THR A 44 -18.43 8.16 6.23
N ASP A 45 -18.66 9.18 7.04
CA ASP A 45 -18.47 10.57 6.65
C ASP A 45 -16.99 10.84 6.32
N LYS A 46 -16.08 10.32 7.15
CA LYS A 46 -14.64 10.40 6.89
C LYS A 46 -14.28 9.73 5.56
N LEU A 47 -14.79 8.53 5.29
CA LEU A 47 -14.54 7.84 4.01
C LEU A 47 -15.06 8.65 2.82
N LEU A 48 -16.27 9.20 2.91
CA LEU A 48 -16.86 10.05 1.88
C LEU A 48 -16.08 11.36 1.67
N ALA A 49 -15.33 11.85 2.66
CA ALA A 49 -14.46 13.01 2.51
C ALA A 49 -13.41 12.80 1.39
N GLY A 50 -13.02 11.55 1.11
CA GLY A 50 -12.16 11.19 -0.03
C GLY A 50 -12.72 11.63 -1.38
N LEU A 51 -14.02 11.91 -1.47
CA LEU A 51 -14.68 12.35 -2.69
C LEU A 51 -14.64 13.86 -2.92
N CYS A 52 -14.21 14.68 -1.96
CA CYS A 52 -14.21 16.14 -2.13
C CYS A 52 -12.78 16.74 -2.05
N LYS A 53 -12.65 18.05 -1.85
CA LYS A 53 -11.36 18.73 -1.79
C LYS A 53 -10.65 18.47 -0.46
N ILE A 54 -9.62 17.63 -0.49
CA ILE A 54 -8.72 17.37 0.64
C ILE A 54 -7.50 18.29 0.54
N GLU A 55 -7.26 19.07 1.60
CA GLU A 55 -6.11 19.98 1.70
C GLU A 55 -4.81 19.24 2.06
N ASP A 56 -4.92 18.24 2.96
CA ASP A 56 -3.81 17.41 3.41
C ASP A 56 -4.15 15.92 3.19
N PRO A 57 -3.76 15.34 2.03
CA PRO A 57 -4.04 13.95 1.69
C PRO A 57 -3.39 12.96 2.65
N LYS A 58 -2.18 13.25 3.12
CA LYS A 58 -1.45 12.39 4.06
C LYS A 58 -2.20 12.29 5.39
N PHE A 59 -2.52 13.43 5.99
CA PHE A 59 -3.30 13.48 7.24
C PHE A 59 -4.64 12.77 7.08
N TYR A 60 -5.32 12.97 5.95
CA TYR A 60 -6.57 12.29 5.66
C TYR A 60 -6.43 10.77 5.67
N VAL A 61 -5.44 10.22 4.95
CA VAL A 61 -5.18 8.78 4.88
C VAL A 61 -4.86 8.22 6.25
N GLU A 62 -3.93 8.84 6.98
CA GLU A 62 -3.54 8.42 8.33
C GLU A 62 -4.74 8.40 9.29
N ASN A 63 -5.59 9.43 9.23
CA ASN A 63 -6.77 9.53 10.06
C ASN A 63 -7.81 8.45 9.73
N VAL A 64 -8.11 8.22 8.45
CA VAL A 64 -9.05 7.17 8.04
C VAL A 64 -8.56 5.79 8.47
N ILE A 65 -7.28 5.48 8.24
CA ILE A 65 -6.72 4.17 8.61
C ILE A 65 -6.73 3.98 10.13
N LYS A 66 -6.46 5.03 10.91
CA LYS A 66 -6.57 5.00 12.38
C LYS A 66 -7.99 4.69 12.84
N GLU A 67 -9.01 5.19 12.15
CA GLU A 67 -10.41 4.91 12.48
C GLU A 67 -10.81 3.48 12.08
N ILE A 68 -10.34 2.99 10.92
CA ILE A 68 -10.52 1.58 10.52
C ILE A 68 -9.87 0.63 11.55
N LYS A 69 -8.67 0.96 12.08
CA LYS A 69 -8.03 0.20 13.17
C LYS A 69 -8.94 0.07 14.40
N LYS A 70 -9.63 1.14 14.78
CA LYS A 70 -10.53 1.15 15.95
C LYS A 70 -11.86 0.45 15.71
N ALA A 71 -12.28 0.32 14.45
CA ALA A 71 -13.51 -0.36 14.09
C ALA A 71 -13.48 -1.85 14.49
N ASN A 72 -14.67 -2.44 14.61
CA ASN A 72 -14.84 -3.86 14.89
C ASN A 72 -14.05 -4.69 13.84
N PRO A 73 -13.23 -5.67 14.25
CA PRO A 73 -12.46 -6.51 13.34
C PRO A 73 -13.24 -7.07 12.15
N LYS A 74 -14.53 -7.39 12.33
CA LYS A 74 -15.39 -7.93 11.27
C LYS A 74 -15.70 -6.91 10.16
N ASP A 75 -15.71 -5.62 10.47
CA ASP A 75 -16.12 -4.55 9.56
C ASP A 75 -14.91 -3.94 8.82
N ARG A 76 -13.69 -4.18 9.31
CA ARG A 76 -12.47 -3.55 8.79
C ARG A 76 -12.24 -3.81 7.32
N LYS A 77 -12.53 -5.03 6.85
CA LYS A 77 -12.38 -5.40 5.44
C LYS A 77 -13.28 -4.56 4.54
N GLU A 78 -14.54 -4.41 4.92
CA GLU A 78 -15.52 -3.64 4.16
C GLU A 78 -15.14 -2.15 4.15
N LEU A 79 -14.78 -1.59 5.30
CA LEU A 79 -14.37 -0.19 5.42
C LEU A 79 -13.11 0.11 4.60
N PHE A 80 -12.10 -0.76 4.66
CA PHE A 80 -10.88 -0.60 3.88
C PHE A 80 -11.14 -0.80 2.38
N THR A 81 -12.03 -1.72 2.01
CA THR A 81 -12.49 -1.89 0.62
C THR A 81 -13.10 -0.60 0.09
N LEU A 82 -14.05 -0.01 0.83
CA LEU A 82 -14.67 1.26 0.45
C LEU A 82 -13.63 2.38 0.33
N PHE A 83 -12.66 2.42 1.24
CA PHE A 83 -11.56 3.39 1.19
C PHE A 83 -10.73 3.26 -0.10
N LEU A 84 -10.36 2.03 -0.48
CA LEU A 84 -9.64 1.75 -1.73
C LEU A 84 -10.48 2.09 -2.97
N GLU A 85 -11.80 1.88 -2.94
CA GLU A 85 -12.66 2.27 -4.06
C GLU A 85 -12.72 3.79 -4.23
N ILE A 86 -12.83 4.54 -3.13
CA ILE A 86 -12.83 5.99 -3.16
C ILE A 86 -11.48 6.54 -3.62
N SER A 87 -10.36 5.93 -3.21
CA SER A 87 -9.03 6.38 -3.59
C SER A 87 -8.76 6.26 -5.09
N LYS A 88 -9.33 5.26 -5.79
CA LYS A 88 -9.21 5.12 -7.26
C LYS A 88 -9.76 6.34 -8.03
N ILE A 89 -10.67 7.08 -7.42
CA ILE A 89 -11.27 8.30 -8.01
C ILE A 89 -10.36 9.52 -7.79
N ARG A 90 -9.33 9.40 -6.93
CA ARG A 90 -8.41 10.48 -6.52
C ARG A 90 -6.98 9.96 -6.42
N ASN A 91 -6.20 10.11 -7.49
CA ASN A 91 -4.81 9.63 -7.56
C ASN A 91 -3.94 10.03 -6.35
N ASN A 92 -4.10 11.24 -5.81
CA ASN A 92 -3.32 11.71 -4.67
C ASN A 92 -3.65 10.97 -3.35
N ILE A 93 -4.83 10.37 -3.21
CA ILE A 93 -5.17 9.55 -2.05
C ILE A 93 -4.55 8.15 -2.21
N GLU A 94 -4.63 7.58 -3.41
CA GLU A 94 -4.06 6.25 -3.70
C GLU A 94 -2.54 6.21 -3.46
N GLU A 95 -1.82 7.26 -3.85
CA GLU A 95 -0.39 7.42 -3.61
C GLU A 95 -0.05 7.49 -2.11
N GLU A 96 -0.85 8.20 -1.31
CA GLU A 96 -0.66 8.29 0.14
C GLU A 96 -0.99 6.98 0.84
N ILE A 97 -2.04 6.25 0.41
CA ILE A 97 -2.34 4.90 0.92
C ILE A 97 -1.16 3.96 0.65
N ARG A 98 -0.61 4.01 -0.57
CA ARG A 98 0.58 3.23 -0.92
C ARG A 98 1.75 3.56 -0.02
N SER A 99 2.07 4.85 0.15
CA SER A 99 3.16 5.29 1.03
C SER A 99 2.96 4.80 2.45
N TYR A 100 1.73 4.92 2.97
CA TYR A 100 1.38 4.50 4.33
C TYR A 100 1.59 2.99 4.55
N ILE A 101 1.21 2.14 3.59
CA ILE A 101 1.31 0.67 3.75
C ILE A 101 2.76 0.18 3.59
N THR A 102 3.61 0.90 2.85
CA THR A 102 5.00 0.51 2.62
C THR A 102 6.00 1.04 3.66
N GLN A 103 5.55 1.81 4.65
CA GLN A 103 6.43 2.35 5.69
C GLN A 103 6.80 1.27 6.73
N GLU A 104 8.10 1.14 7.03
CA GLU A 104 8.66 0.12 7.94
C GLU A 104 8.27 0.34 9.42
N ASP A 105 8.04 1.58 9.86
CA ASP A 105 7.78 1.96 11.27
C ASP A 105 6.32 1.70 11.73
N PHE A 106 5.65 0.69 11.19
CA PHE A 106 4.22 0.53 11.43
C PHE A 106 3.90 -0.10 12.80
N GLU A 107 3.57 0.75 13.77
CA GLU A 107 2.96 0.30 15.03
C GLU A 107 1.59 -0.37 14.75
N MET A 108 1.61 -1.70 14.90
CA MET A 108 0.51 -2.66 14.76
C MET A 108 -0.23 -2.66 13.39
N PRO A 109 0.04 -3.64 12.51
CA PRO A 109 -0.68 -3.79 11.24
C PRO A 109 -2.18 -4.00 11.45
N ILE A 110 -3.00 -3.43 10.55
CA ILE A 110 -4.39 -3.89 10.45
C ILE A 110 -4.34 -5.28 9.83
N THR A 111 -4.74 -6.30 10.58
CA THR A 111 -4.96 -7.63 10.01
C THR A 111 -6.30 -7.65 9.28
N ILE A 112 -6.25 -7.76 7.96
CA ILE A 112 -7.42 -7.97 7.09
C ILE A 112 -7.15 -9.22 6.24
N GLU A 113 -8.07 -10.17 6.27
CA GLU A 113 -8.00 -11.37 5.45
C GLU A 113 -8.50 -11.09 4.04
N TRP A 114 -7.58 -11.14 3.08
CA TRP A 114 -7.85 -10.97 1.65
C TRP A 114 -7.63 -12.29 0.91
N THR A 115 -8.49 -12.57 -0.06
CA THR A 115 -8.22 -13.61 -1.05
C THR A 115 -7.18 -13.09 -2.04
N ARG A 116 -6.54 -14.02 -2.76
CA ARG A 116 -5.57 -13.65 -3.80
C ARG A 116 -6.21 -12.83 -4.92
N GLU A 117 -7.43 -13.18 -5.33
CA GLU A 117 -8.18 -12.46 -6.35
C GLU A 117 -8.47 -11.02 -5.92
N GLU A 118 -8.83 -10.81 -4.65
CA GLU A 118 -9.04 -9.47 -4.09
C GLU A 118 -7.74 -8.66 -4.11
N ILE A 119 -6.61 -9.21 -3.65
CA ILE A 119 -5.31 -8.53 -3.70
C ILE A 119 -4.97 -8.12 -5.13
N GLU A 120 -5.16 -9.04 -6.09
CA GLU A 120 -4.89 -8.77 -7.49
C GLU A 120 -5.83 -7.70 -8.07
N SER A 121 -7.05 -7.54 -7.54
CA SER A 121 -8.02 -6.52 -8.00
C SER A 121 -7.65 -5.07 -7.61
N TYR A 122 -6.80 -4.88 -6.59
CA TYR A 122 -6.38 -3.55 -6.13
C TYR A 122 -4.88 -3.31 -6.45
N PRO A 123 -4.53 -2.32 -7.28
CA PRO A 123 -3.14 -2.03 -7.64
C PRO A 123 -2.21 -1.85 -6.43
N VAL A 124 -2.65 -1.07 -5.43
CA VAL A 124 -1.87 -0.83 -4.20
C VAL A 124 -1.56 -2.14 -3.46
N LEU A 125 -2.55 -3.02 -3.27
CA LEU A 125 -2.34 -4.30 -2.56
C LEU A 125 -1.46 -5.26 -3.37
N ARG A 126 -1.62 -5.28 -4.70
CA ARG A 126 -0.81 -6.09 -5.59
C ARG A 126 0.67 -5.71 -5.53
N ASP A 127 0.95 -4.40 -5.52
CA ASP A 127 2.31 -3.90 -5.47
C ASP A 127 2.97 -4.20 -4.12
N VAL A 128 2.23 -4.04 -3.01
CA VAL A 128 2.68 -4.43 -1.66
C VAL A 128 3.00 -5.93 -1.60
N LEU A 129 2.13 -6.80 -2.15
CA LEU A 129 2.40 -8.23 -2.21
C LEU A 129 3.65 -8.56 -3.03
N LYS A 130 3.91 -7.81 -4.11
CA LYS A 130 5.11 -8.00 -4.94
C LYS A 130 6.37 -7.61 -4.16
N ILE A 131 6.36 -6.46 -3.50
CA ILE A 131 7.48 -5.99 -2.66
C ILE A 131 7.79 -7.02 -1.58
N GLY A 132 6.79 -7.45 -0.81
CA GLY A 132 7.00 -8.43 0.27
C GLY A 132 7.50 -9.80 -0.23
N LYS A 133 7.14 -10.23 -1.45
CA LYS A 133 7.70 -11.43 -2.07
C LYS A 133 9.16 -11.26 -2.46
N GLU A 134 9.53 -10.10 -2.96
CA GLU A 134 10.89 -9.78 -3.39
C GLU A 134 11.81 -9.65 -2.17
N GLU A 135 11.37 -8.95 -1.13
CA GLU A 135 12.07 -8.86 0.16
C GLU A 135 12.21 -10.23 0.82
N GLY A 136 11.13 -11.00 0.93
CA GLY A 136 11.20 -12.35 1.51
C GLY A 136 12.11 -13.31 0.74
N LEU A 137 12.22 -13.16 -0.58
CA LEU A 137 13.19 -13.92 -1.38
C LEU A 137 14.64 -13.52 -1.04
N ILE A 138 14.91 -12.22 -0.91
CA ILE A 138 16.23 -11.69 -0.58
C ILE A 138 16.63 -12.14 0.84
N GLU A 139 15.75 -11.97 1.82
CA GLU A 139 15.98 -12.42 3.21
C GLU A 139 16.19 -13.93 3.30
N GLY A 140 15.36 -14.73 2.61
CA GLY A 140 15.51 -16.17 2.58
C GLY A 140 16.84 -16.62 1.96
N LEU A 141 17.31 -15.92 0.91
CA LEU A 141 18.61 -16.20 0.30
C LEU A 141 19.78 -15.79 1.21
N ARG A 142 19.70 -14.64 1.89
CA ARG A 142 20.70 -14.22 2.88
C ARG A 142 20.81 -15.25 4.00
N GLN A 143 19.68 -15.66 4.57
CA GLN A 143 19.64 -16.68 5.60
C GLN A 143 20.22 -18.01 5.09
N SER A 144 19.85 -18.43 3.88
CA SER A 144 20.40 -19.66 3.27
C SER A 144 21.92 -19.62 3.11
N VAL A 145 22.48 -18.47 2.73
CA VAL A 145 23.94 -18.27 2.65
C VAL A 145 24.57 -18.39 4.03
N ILE A 146 24.04 -17.69 5.03
CA ILE A 146 24.57 -17.73 6.40
C ILE A 146 24.49 -19.15 6.97
N ASP A 147 23.36 -19.83 6.82
CA ASP A 147 23.16 -21.20 7.27
C ASP A 147 24.13 -22.17 6.59
N ALA A 148 24.39 -22.00 5.29
CA ALA A 148 25.34 -22.83 4.57
C ALA A 148 26.78 -22.61 5.06
N ILE A 149 27.16 -21.36 5.37
CA ILE A 149 28.47 -21.05 5.95
C ILE A 149 28.55 -21.68 7.34
N GLU A 150 27.50 -21.50 8.16
CA GLU A 150 27.46 -21.98 9.54
C GLU A 150 27.55 -23.50 9.63
N PHE A 151 26.82 -24.19 8.74
CA PHE A 151 26.83 -25.64 8.64
C PHE A 151 28.20 -26.18 8.24
N LYS A 152 28.93 -25.48 7.37
CA LYS A 152 30.18 -25.98 6.79
C LYS A 152 31.42 -25.60 7.59
N PHE A 153 31.44 -24.41 8.18
CA PHE A 153 32.61 -23.84 8.83
C PHE A 153 32.41 -23.56 10.32
N GLY A 154 31.22 -23.83 10.87
CA GLY A 154 30.87 -23.50 12.25
C GLY A 154 30.44 -22.05 12.40
N TYR A 155 30.54 -21.51 13.62
CA TYR A 155 30.00 -20.20 13.96
C TYR A 155 30.38 -19.09 12.97
N VAL A 156 29.38 -18.36 12.48
CA VAL A 156 29.54 -17.21 11.58
C VAL A 156 29.56 -15.93 12.42
N GLY A 157 30.71 -15.27 12.46
CA GLY A 157 30.87 -13.98 13.14
C GLY A 157 30.00 -12.87 12.54
N GLU A 158 29.69 -11.86 13.35
CA GLU A 158 28.75 -10.79 13.00
C GLU A 158 29.20 -10.00 11.75
N ASP A 159 30.50 -9.77 11.60
CA ASP A 159 31.08 -9.09 10.43
C ASP A 159 30.70 -9.77 9.09
N VAL A 160 30.60 -11.11 9.08
CA VAL A 160 30.21 -11.88 7.90
C VAL A 160 28.71 -11.80 7.69
N ARG A 161 27.92 -11.87 8.77
CA ARG A 161 26.46 -11.73 8.72
C ARG A 161 26.07 -10.36 8.16
N GLU A 162 26.69 -9.30 8.65
CA GLU A 162 26.47 -7.93 8.17
C GLU A 162 26.80 -7.79 6.68
N LYS A 163 27.94 -8.34 6.23
CA LYS A 163 28.32 -8.32 4.81
C LYS A 163 27.28 -9.01 3.92
N VAL A 164 26.78 -10.18 4.32
CA VAL A 164 25.74 -10.91 3.57
C VAL A 164 24.42 -10.13 3.58
N ASN A 165 24.06 -9.55 4.73
CA ASN A 165 22.83 -8.78 4.89
C ASN A 165 22.83 -7.44 4.13
N GLN A 166 23.99 -6.94 3.69
CA GLN A 166 24.07 -5.77 2.81
C GLN A 166 23.81 -6.10 1.32
N ILE A 167 23.83 -7.38 0.92
CA ILE A 167 23.62 -7.78 -0.47
C ILE A 167 22.13 -7.86 -0.77
N SER A 168 21.62 -7.06 -1.71
CA SER A 168 20.23 -7.11 -2.17
C SER A 168 20.05 -7.77 -3.55
N ASP A 169 21.14 -8.00 -4.29
CA ASP A 169 21.10 -8.66 -5.60
C ASP A 169 20.91 -10.18 -5.44
N VAL A 170 19.78 -10.67 -5.95
CA VAL A 170 19.38 -12.08 -5.91
C VAL A 170 20.38 -13.00 -6.62
N ASN A 171 20.99 -12.57 -7.72
CA ASN A 171 21.96 -13.38 -8.45
C ASN A 171 23.29 -13.46 -7.70
N GLN A 172 23.73 -12.35 -7.11
CA GLN A 172 24.92 -12.34 -6.26
C GLN A 172 24.75 -13.27 -5.06
N LEU A 173 23.59 -13.25 -4.39
CA LEU A 173 23.29 -14.16 -3.28
C LEU A 173 23.29 -15.63 -3.71
N LYS A 174 22.71 -15.95 -4.87
CA LYS A 174 22.72 -17.32 -5.42
C LYS A 174 24.13 -17.81 -5.76
N GLU A 175 24.95 -16.96 -6.36
CA GLU A 175 26.35 -17.28 -6.66
C GLU A 175 27.17 -17.45 -5.39
N LEU A 176 26.97 -16.57 -4.40
CA LEU A 176 27.60 -16.68 -3.09
C LEU A 176 27.22 -18.00 -2.41
N HIS A 177 25.94 -18.35 -2.39
CA HIS A 177 25.47 -19.64 -1.87
C HIS A 177 26.17 -20.83 -2.55
N ARG A 178 26.30 -20.82 -3.89
CA ARG A 178 27.04 -21.86 -4.62
C ARG A 178 28.51 -21.91 -4.24
N LYS A 179 29.17 -20.75 -4.10
CA LYS A 179 30.57 -20.67 -3.67
C LYS A 179 30.76 -21.27 -2.28
N VAL A 180 29.89 -20.96 -1.33
CA VAL A 180 29.93 -21.56 0.02
C VAL A 180 29.86 -23.09 -0.04
N VAL A 181 28.93 -23.63 -0.85
CA VAL A 181 28.78 -25.08 -1.03
C VAL A 181 30.06 -25.73 -1.60
N LEU A 182 30.80 -25.04 -2.47
CA LEU A 182 32.01 -25.57 -3.12
C LEU A 182 33.32 -25.26 -2.37
N ALA A 183 33.35 -24.23 -1.55
CA ALA A 183 34.56 -23.73 -0.89
C ALA A 183 35.10 -24.70 0.16
N ASN A 184 36.42 -24.87 0.25
CA ASN A 184 37.02 -25.71 1.29
C ASN A 184 37.43 -24.90 2.52
N SER A 185 37.47 -23.57 2.42
CA SER A 185 37.73 -22.64 3.51
C SER A 185 36.91 -21.35 3.39
N LEU A 186 36.76 -20.62 4.50
CA LEU A 186 36.08 -19.32 4.54
C LEU A 186 36.76 -18.26 3.66
N ASN A 187 38.10 -18.32 3.52
CA ASN A 187 38.87 -17.38 2.69
C ASN A 187 38.57 -17.52 1.18
N ASP A 188 37.94 -18.62 0.75
CA ASP A 188 37.56 -18.84 -0.64
C ASP A 188 36.21 -18.15 -0.99
N ILE A 189 35.52 -17.59 0.00
CA ILE A 189 34.15 -17.09 -0.10
C ILE A 189 34.09 -15.55 0.05
N ILE A 190 34.89 -14.99 0.97
CA ILE A 190 34.83 -13.59 1.42
C ILE A 190 36.21 -12.94 1.33
#